data_AF-A0AAP5I7C5-F1
#
_entry.id   AF-A0AAP5I7C5-F1
#
_cell.length_a   1.000
_cell.length_b   1.000
_cell.length_c   1.000
_cell.angle_alpha   90.00
_cell.angle_beta   90.00
_cell.angle_gamma   90.00
#
_symmetry.space_group_name_H-M   'P 1'
#
loop_
_entity.id
_entity.type
_entity.pdbx_description
1 polymer ?
#
loop_
_entity_poly.entity_id
_entity_poly.type
_entity_poly.pdbx_seq_one_letter_code
_entity_poly.pdbx_strand_id
1 'polypeptide(L)'
;MSSTFITLIQFKPLFSDIGVIHRVTKITIRFGFAKFVSLLVLLVVLLGISCLLADTFQNQAIAAEHAQFPTGDFRLRSYLRVTHPNFESNPERMRLFSMSEQNCEPVVAGKIYRYIAGIDQCVTPMTDQDIATNLNDPFATEILRKGSFPNSVDSISTTIGGSGLNLQQANYLVGEGSQIPTRIASREEPRNLRYVLTWGKSTTSAQILLSAAPGGNSSFLQVISWNPQANKFNFYEFREQEGQTRGDSTKVWSWAGDSAMAKTDQTMGHGCFDCHHNGVLIMKELAFPWNNWNSQLATISPLVVPLAVAEEKFFKNLNGAEDFEKTVRGGFQTYYRNWLKDRFKTQGGITQISDVNQMLRHIITNTTINLASTQIQSNGVNTSPPNSDISGIPLDFFLWDSALKTGLNLNYNVPSITFKRPDYDNYLKTHNFKLVQSDFIKPDGSPLYEQNGSTYFSFFVPVPAAEDLFMLTQMRSNKILTDKFIASVLMVDFKNPVFSNKRSSLQKYADQILTGTITSGVSSIPNDFATKVRTAAANQPTCNSTNFDECSAEQQFLKTWDLPDDQWKTVVQQQIQSYLDEFKPIATIDQLDQLMRSSVKRQMQFQSWPNISNLDEFSLLLPQSDIAN
;
A
#
# COMPACT_ATOMS: atom_id res chain seq x y z
N MET A 1 -2.89 -54.76 33.97
CA MET A 1 -1.80 -54.09 33.21
C MET A 1 -2.36 -52.79 32.65
N SER A 2 -1.79 -51.69 33.12
CA SER A 2 -1.91 -50.28 32.68
C SER A 2 -3.30 -49.69 32.39
N SER A 3 -3.87 -49.11 33.45
CA SER A 3 -4.91 -48.09 33.47
C SER A 3 -4.34 -46.69 33.17
N THR A 4 -5.00 -45.91 32.31
CA THR A 4 -4.73 -44.47 32.18
C THR A 4 -5.96 -43.67 32.61
N PHE A 5 -5.74 -42.85 33.63
CA PHE A 5 -6.62 -41.81 34.16
C PHE A 5 -6.76 -40.65 33.17
N ILE A 6 -7.97 -40.10 33.03
CA ILE A 6 -8.16 -38.71 32.60
C ILE A 6 -8.87 -37.99 33.76
N THR A 7 -8.19 -36.97 34.27
CA THR A 7 -8.63 -36.10 35.37
C THR A 7 -9.41 -34.92 34.79
N LEU A 8 -10.65 -34.74 35.25
CA LEU A 8 -11.42 -33.50 35.09
C LEU A 8 -10.90 -32.45 36.08
N ILE A 9 -10.69 -31.21 35.62
CA ILE A 9 -10.63 -30.03 36.49
C ILE A 9 -11.75 -29.08 36.10
N GLN A 10 -12.52 -28.72 37.13
CA GLN A 10 -13.69 -27.84 37.13
C GLN A 10 -13.34 -26.38 36.86
N PHE A 11 -14.26 -25.65 36.22
CA PHE A 11 -14.43 -24.21 36.44
C PHE A 11 -15.79 -23.97 37.13
N LYS A 12 -15.74 -23.32 38.30
CA LYS A 12 -16.90 -22.72 39.00
C LYS A 12 -17.27 -21.39 38.31
N PRO A 13 -18.56 -21.05 38.15
CA PRO A 13 -18.98 -19.69 37.89
C PRO A 13 -19.30 -18.95 39.21
N LEU A 14 -19.06 -17.64 39.20
CA LEU A 14 -19.38 -16.68 40.25
C LEU A 14 -20.39 -15.65 39.67
N PHE A 15 -21.30 -15.18 40.53
CA PHE A 15 -22.41 -14.22 40.31
C PHE A 15 -23.69 -14.83 39.70
N SER A 16 -24.73 -15.16 40.48
CA SER A 16 -25.66 -14.38 41.35
C SER A 16 -26.79 -13.67 40.60
N ASP A 17 -27.99 -14.27 40.75
CA ASP A 17 -29.34 -13.69 40.83
C ASP A 17 -29.84 -12.70 39.77
N ILE A 18 -30.88 -13.12 39.02
CA ILE A 18 -32.25 -12.59 39.09
C ILE A 18 -33.17 -13.55 38.31
N GLY A 19 -34.28 -13.94 38.92
CA GLY A 19 -35.12 -15.06 38.50
C GLY A 19 -36.03 -14.80 37.31
N VAL A 20 -36.29 -15.87 36.55
CA VAL A 20 -37.51 -16.04 35.75
C VAL A 20 -37.93 -17.51 35.81
N ILE A 21 -39.19 -17.72 36.17
CA ILE A 21 -39.88 -19.02 36.20
C ILE A 21 -39.93 -19.62 34.78
N HIS A 22 -39.44 -20.84 34.60
CA HIS A 22 -39.76 -21.64 33.40
C HIS A 22 -40.33 -23.01 33.80
N ARG A 23 -41.62 -23.19 33.48
CA ARG A 23 -42.26 -24.51 33.41
C ARG A 23 -41.58 -25.31 32.29
N VAL A 24 -40.95 -26.43 32.64
CA VAL A 24 -40.53 -27.44 31.66
C VAL A 24 -41.74 -28.33 31.35
N THR A 25 -42.39 -28.08 30.23
CA THR A 25 -43.37 -29.01 29.66
C THR A 25 -42.60 -30.05 28.83
N LYS A 26 -42.57 -31.30 29.29
CA LYS A 26 -42.04 -32.43 28.50
C LYS A 26 -42.96 -32.67 27.28
N ILE A 27 -42.57 -32.18 26.11
CA ILE A 27 -43.22 -32.55 24.85
C ILE A 27 -42.54 -33.82 24.35
N THR A 28 -43.26 -34.93 24.41
CA THR A 28 -42.83 -36.20 23.81
C THR A 28 -43.41 -36.24 22.39
N ILE A 29 -42.60 -35.91 21.38
CA ILE A 29 -43.03 -36.04 19.98
C ILE A 29 -42.75 -37.49 19.54
N ARG A 30 -43.80 -38.31 19.48
CA ARG A 30 -43.75 -39.62 18.81
C ARG A 30 -43.79 -39.40 17.30
N PHE A 31 -42.63 -39.42 16.65
CA PHE A 31 -42.57 -39.58 15.19
C PHE A 31 -42.91 -41.03 14.83
N GLY A 32 -44.07 -41.23 14.20
CA GLY A 32 -44.43 -42.53 13.64
C GLY A 32 -43.45 -42.92 12.52
N PHE A 33 -42.94 -44.14 12.57
CA PHE A 33 -41.93 -44.69 11.65
C PHE A 33 -42.26 -44.43 10.16
N ALA A 34 -43.54 -44.46 9.80
CA ALA A 34 -44.00 -44.15 8.44
C ALA A 34 -43.66 -42.70 7.98
N LYS A 35 -43.76 -41.70 8.86
CA LYS A 35 -43.44 -40.30 8.53
C LYS A 35 -41.93 -40.06 8.39
N PHE A 36 -41.11 -40.83 9.12
CA PHE A 36 -39.65 -40.78 8.99
C PHE A 36 -39.20 -41.36 7.65
N VAL A 37 -39.80 -42.47 7.22
CA VAL A 37 -39.53 -43.07 5.90
C VAL A 37 -39.92 -42.13 4.76
N SER A 38 -41.07 -41.45 4.84
CA SER A 38 -41.46 -40.47 3.81
C SER A 38 -40.52 -39.27 3.73
N LEU A 39 -40.01 -38.78 4.87
CA LEU A 39 -39.05 -37.68 4.90
C LEU A 39 -37.69 -38.09 4.31
N LEU A 40 -37.25 -39.32 4.57
CA LEU A 40 -36.00 -39.87 4.04
C LEU A 40 -36.06 -40.03 2.52
N VAL A 41 -37.18 -40.54 1.99
CA VAL A 41 -37.40 -40.67 0.54
C VAL A 41 -37.42 -39.30 -0.14
N LEU A 42 -38.07 -38.30 0.46
CA LEU A 42 -38.09 -36.94 -0.07
C LEU A 42 -36.67 -36.32 -0.11
N LEU A 43 -35.85 -36.57 0.91
CA LEU A 43 -34.48 -36.06 0.97
C LEU A 43 -33.59 -36.68 -0.13
N VAL A 44 -33.74 -37.98 -0.39
CA VAL A 44 -33.02 -38.70 -1.44
C VAL A 44 -33.43 -38.22 -2.83
N VAL A 45 -34.72 -37.95 -3.04
CA VAL A 45 -35.23 -37.39 -4.31
C VAL A 45 -34.70 -35.96 -4.53
N LEU A 46 -34.67 -35.13 -3.50
CA LEU A 46 -34.12 -33.76 -3.59
C LEU A 46 -32.61 -33.76 -3.86
N LEU A 47 -31.86 -34.68 -3.24
CA LEU A 47 -30.42 -34.86 -3.53
C LEU A 47 -30.19 -35.35 -4.97
N GLY A 48 -30.99 -36.29 -5.46
CA GLY A 48 -30.90 -36.77 -6.84
C GLY A 48 -31.21 -35.69 -7.88
N ILE A 49 -32.21 -34.85 -7.63
CA ILE A 49 -32.55 -33.71 -8.50
C ILE A 49 -31.45 -32.64 -8.48
N SER A 50 -30.80 -32.41 -7.34
CA SER A 50 -29.68 -31.46 -7.25
C SER A 50 -28.44 -31.89 -8.04
N CYS A 51 -28.13 -33.20 -8.08
CA CYS A 51 -27.04 -33.73 -8.90
C CYS A 51 -27.37 -33.69 -10.41
N LEU A 52 -28.61 -34.02 -10.80
CA LEU A 52 -29.04 -33.96 -12.20
C LEU A 52 -29.10 -32.54 -12.76
N LEU A 53 -29.45 -31.54 -11.93
CA LEU A 53 -29.42 -30.13 -12.32
C LEU A 53 -27.98 -29.60 -12.42
N ALA A 54 -27.06 -30.03 -11.55
CA ALA A 54 -25.65 -29.66 -11.64
C ALA A 54 -25.00 -30.15 -12.96
N ASP A 55 -25.29 -31.38 -13.38
CA ASP A 55 -24.76 -31.97 -14.62
C ASP A 55 -25.39 -31.37 -15.90
N THR A 56 -26.64 -30.91 -15.83
CA THR A 56 -27.32 -30.29 -16.99
C THR A 56 -26.94 -28.82 -17.17
N PHE A 57 -26.62 -28.08 -16.10
CA PHE A 57 -26.10 -26.70 -16.21
C PHE A 57 -24.59 -26.63 -16.55
N GLN A 58 -23.80 -27.67 -16.31
CA GLN A 58 -22.41 -27.73 -16.76
C GLN A 58 -22.25 -28.03 -18.26
N ASN A 59 -23.20 -28.74 -18.88
CA ASN A 59 -23.06 -29.23 -20.25
C ASN A 59 -23.68 -28.34 -21.34
N GLN A 60 -24.31 -27.21 -21.00
CA GLN A 60 -24.87 -26.26 -22.00
C GLN A 60 -24.06 -24.96 -22.17
N ALA A 61 -22.87 -24.86 -21.56
CA ALA A 61 -22.00 -23.68 -21.68
C ALA A 61 -20.82 -23.85 -22.66
N ILE A 62 -20.84 -24.85 -23.54
CA ILE A 62 -19.69 -25.14 -24.44
C ILE A 62 -20.18 -25.19 -25.89
N ALA A 63 -20.15 -24.02 -26.54
CA ALA A 63 -19.89 -23.84 -27.98
C ALA A 63 -19.96 -22.34 -28.34
N ALA A 64 -19.23 -21.50 -27.60
CA ALA A 64 -18.75 -20.25 -28.18
C ALA A 64 -17.27 -20.48 -28.42
N GLU A 65 -16.81 -20.28 -29.65
CA GLU A 65 -15.41 -20.36 -30.03
C GLU A 65 -14.61 -19.45 -29.09
N HIS A 66 -13.92 -20.05 -28.11
CA HIS A 66 -13.11 -19.34 -27.14
C HIS A 66 -11.95 -18.74 -27.94
N ALA A 67 -11.97 -17.42 -28.12
CA ALA A 67 -10.73 -16.70 -28.35
C ALA A 67 -9.87 -16.98 -27.11
N GLN A 68 -8.94 -17.92 -27.22
CA GLN A 68 -7.88 -18.09 -26.26
C GLN A 68 -7.13 -16.76 -26.23
N PHE A 69 -7.42 -15.93 -25.24
CA PHE A 69 -6.50 -14.89 -24.85
C PHE A 69 -5.25 -15.62 -24.35
N PRO A 70 -4.11 -15.52 -25.06
CA PRO A 70 -2.89 -16.11 -24.57
C PRO A 70 -2.51 -15.30 -23.33
N THR A 71 -2.64 -15.90 -22.15
CA THR A 71 -2.13 -15.36 -20.87
C THR A 71 -0.59 -15.41 -20.82
N GLY A 72 0.09 -15.29 -21.97
CA GLY A 72 1.49 -15.65 -22.14
C GLY A 72 2.27 -14.87 -23.20
N ASP A 73 1.87 -13.64 -23.57
CA ASP A 73 2.72 -12.77 -24.41
C ASP A 73 3.03 -11.44 -23.70
N PHE A 74 3.75 -11.54 -22.59
CA PHE A 74 4.29 -10.40 -21.85
C PHE A 74 5.74 -10.17 -22.24
N ARG A 75 5.94 -9.46 -23.36
CA ARG A 75 7.19 -8.78 -23.66
C ARG A 75 7.33 -7.60 -22.69
N LEU A 76 8.55 -7.25 -22.31
CA LEU A 76 8.83 -6.10 -21.42
C LEU A 76 8.20 -4.78 -21.94
N ARG A 77 7.94 -4.68 -23.26
CA ARG A 77 7.17 -3.59 -23.90
C ARG A 77 5.65 -3.70 -23.73
N SER A 78 5.08 -4.91 -23.64
CA SER A 78 3.66 -5.10 -23.33
C SER A 78 3.36 -5.01 -21.84
N TYR A 79 4.30 -5.31 -20.92
CA TYR A 79 4.09 -5.04 -19.49
C TYR A 79 3.79 -3.54 -19.25
N LEU A 80 4.63 -2.61 -19.72
CA LEU A 80 4.34 -1.17 -19.58
C LEU A 80 3.07 -0.71 -20.34
N ARG A 81 2.80 -1.30 -21.53
CA ARG A 81 1.62 -0.97 -22.35
C ARG A 81 0.30 -1.53 -21.80
N VAL A 82 0.36 -2.56 -20.95
CA VAL A 82 -0.78 -3.34 -20.45
C VAL A 82 -1.01 -3.15 -18.95
N THR A 83 0.03 -2.80 -18.17
CA THR A 83 -0.07 -2.58 -16.72
C THR A 83 0.21 -1.14 -16.28
N HIS A 84 0.71 -0.26 -17.16
CA HIS A 84 1.00 1.14 -16.84
C HIS A 84 0.74 2.11 -18.02
N PRO A 85 -0.48 2.19 -18.58
CA PRO A 85 -0.75 3.06 -19.74
C PRO A 85 -0.53 4.55 -19.45
N ASN A 86 -0.67 5.00 -18.20
CA ASN A 86 -0.38 6.39 -17.79
C ASN A 86 1.13 6.74 -17.79
N PHE A 87 2.02 5.76 -17.91
CA PHE A 87 3.46 5.96 -18.04
C PHE A 87 3.84 6.63 -19.37
N GLU A 88 2.98 6.55 -20.38
CA GLU A 88 3.19 7.14 -21.71
C GLU A 88 2.94 8.66 -21.77
N SER A 89 2.41 9.28 -20.70
CA SER A 89 2.00 10.70 -20.70
C SER A 89 3.17 11.71 -20.74
N ASN A 90 4.42 11.26 -20.60
CA ASN A 90 5.60 12.13 -20.74
C ASN A 90 6.46 11.74 -21.96
N PRO A 91 6.40 12.50 -23.08
CA PRO A 91 7.13 12.19 -24.31
C PRO A 91 8.66 12.21 -24.14
N GLU A 92 9.22 12.86 -23.11
CA GLU A 92 10.65 12.76 -22.79
C GLU A 92 11.02 11.40 -22.19
N ARG A 93 10.14 10.78 -21.38
CA ARG A 93 10.34 9.41 -20.87
C ARG A 93 10.28 8.38 -22.00
N MET A 94 9.44 8.60 -23.01
CA MET A 94 9.30 7.70 -24.16
C MET A 94 10.58 7.65 -25.03
N ARG A 95 11.36 8.74 -25.09
CA ARG A 95 12.66 8.77 -25.78
C ARG A 95 13.76 7.97 -25.08
N LEU A 96 13.68 7.79 -23.76
CA LEU A 96 14.68 7.04 -22.98
C LEU A 96 14.54 5.52 -23.10
N PHE A 97 13.36 5.00 -23.45
CA PHE A 97 13.11 3.55 -23.58
C PHE A 97 12.95 3.06 -25.03
N SER A 98 12.89 3.98 -26.00
CA SER A 98 12.71 3.72 -27.44
C SER A 98 14.03 3.74 -28.23
N MET A 99 15.17 3.86 -27.58
CA MET A 99 16.40 3.38 -28.21
C MET A 99 16.28 1.86 -28.22
N SER A 100 15.99 1.27 -29.39
CA SER A 100 16.39 -0.11 -29.65
C SER A 100 17.76 -0.32 -29.01
N GLU A 101 17.96 -1.42 -28.27
CA GLU A 101 19.24 -1.88 -27.71
C GLU A 101 20.27 -2.12 -28.82
N GLN A 102 20.51 -1.14 -29.69
CA GLN A 102 21.17 -1.30 -30.97
C GLN A 102 22.67 -1.51 -30.81
N ASN A 103 23.19 -1.50 -29.57
CA ASN A 103 24.60 -1.71 -29.23
C ASN A 103 24.81 -2.43 -27.87
N CYS A 104 23.80 -3.13 -27.32
CA CYS A 104 24.00 -3.90 -26.08
C CYS A 104 24.56 -5.29 -26.40
N GLU A 105 25.54 -5.74 -25.62
CA GLU A 105 26.06 -7.10 -25.73
C GLU A 105 24.97 -8.15 -25.41
N PRO A 106 24.91 -9.27 -26.14
CA PRO A 106 23.97 -10.35 -25.84
C PRO A 106 24.19 -10.91 -24.43
N VAL A 107 23.11 -11.05 -23.67
CA VAL A 107 23.12 -11.72 -22.38
C VAL A 107 23.21 -13.24 -22.59
N VAL A 108 23.85 -13.92 -21.64
CA VAL A 108 23.98 -15.38 -21.61
C VAL A 108 23.38 -15.89 -20.32
N ALA A 109 22.73 -17.05 -20.39
CA ALA A 109 22.15 -17.70 -19.22
C ALA A 109 23.22 -18.06 -18.17
N GLY A 110 22.79 -18.23 -16.91
CA GLY A 110 23.66 -18.74 -15.85
C GLY A 110 24.59 -17.69 -15.20
N LYS A 111 24.39 -16.40 -15.47
CA LYS A 111 25.15 -15.30 -14.85
C LYS A 111 24.24 -14.32 -14.14
N ILE A 112 24.80 -13.63 -13.15
CA ILE A 112 24.15 -12.51 -12.45
C ILE A 112 24.48 -11.23 -13.20
N TYR A 113 23.44 -10.47 -13.55
CA TYR A 113 23.56 -9.22 -14.28
C TYR A 113 23.27 -8.02 -13.38
N ARG A 114 23.61 -6.83 -13.87
CA ARG A 114 23.23 -5.54 -13.31
C ARG A 114 22.50 -4.73 -14.38
N TYR A 115 21.45 -4.05 -13.94
CA TYR A 115 20.82 -2.97 -14.69
C TYR A 115 20.11 -2.04 -13.72
N ILE A 116 20.68 -0.85 -13.49
CA ILE A 116 20.11 0.18 -12.64
C ILE A 116 19.50 1.26 -13.55
N ALA A 117 18.17 1.32 -13.58
CA ALA A 117 17.45 2.28 -14.40
C ALA A 117 17.86 3.73 -14.07
N GLY A 118 18.12 4.52 -15.12
CA GLY A 118 18.61 5.90 -14.98
C GLY A 118 20.14 6.04 -14.87
N ILE A 119 20.86 4.93 -14.65
CA ILE A 119 22.33 4.88 -14.66
C ILE A 119 22.84 4.05 -15.84
N ASP A 120 22.38 2.81 -15.95
CA ASP A 120 22.93 1.84 -16.90
C ASP A 120 22.16 1.91 -18.23
N GLN A 121 22.90 1.91 -19.35
CA GLN A 121 22.32 1.87 -20.70
C GLN A 121 21.98 0.45 -21.17
N CYS A 122 22.72 -0.54 -20.68
CA CYS A 122 22.59 -1.95 -21.07
C CYS A 122 22.65 -2.85 -19.84
N VAL A 123 22.05 -4.03 -19.94
CA VAL A 123 22.19 -5.09 -18.95
C VAL A 123 23.61 -5.64 -19.05
N THR A 124 24.39 -5.58 -17.97
CA THR A 124 25.81 -5.97 -17.98
C THR A 124 26.10 -7.07 -16.97
N PRO A 125 26.96 -8.06 -17.29
CA PRO A 125 27.30 -9.11 -16.35
C PRO A 125 28.08 -8.51 -15.17
N MET A 126 27.72 -8.87 -13.94
CA MET A 126 28.45 -8.41 -12.76
C MET A 126 29.78 -9.17 -12.63
N THR A 127 30.83 -8.46 -12.21
CA THR A 127 32.09 -9.12 -11.85
C THR A 127 31.95 -9.87 -10.53
N ASP A 128 32.80 -10.87 -10.27
CA ASP A 128 32.81 -11.59 -8.98
C ASP A 128 33.03 -10.63 -7.80
N GLN A 129 33.83 -9.57 -8.00
CA GLN A 129 34.05 -8.52 -7.01
C GLN A 129 32.78 -7.72 -6.74
N ASP A 130 32.04 -7.32 -7.79
CA ASP A 130 30.78 -6.59 -7.63
C ASP A 130 29.72 -7.46 -6.94
N ILE A 131 29.65 -8.74 -7.33
CA ILE A 131 28.76 -9.72 -6.69
C ILE A 131 29.09 -9.80 -5.22
N ALA A 132 30.35 -10.09 -4.85
CA ALA A 132 30.81 -10.25 -3.46
C ALA A 132 30.59 -8.98 -2.62
N THR A 133 30.71 -7.79 -3.23
CA THR A 133 30.55 -6.51 -2.54
C THR A 133 29.08 -6.19 -2.28
N ASN A 134 28.21 -6.34 -3.28
CA ASN A 134 26.86 -5.79 -3.24
C ASN A 134 25.78 -6.81 -2.85
N LEU A 135 25.96 -8.09 -3.21
CA LEU A 135 24.86 -9.07 -3.22
C LEU A 135 24.90 -10.05 -2.04
N ASN A 136 24.99 -9.54 -0.82
CA ASN A 136 25.12 -10.34 0.42
C ASN A 136 23.77 -10.64 1.11
N ASP A 137 22.67 -10.53 0.37
CA ASP A 137 21.34 -10.94 0.80
C ASP A 137 21.07 -12.44 0.52
N PRO A 138 20.08 -13.06 1.19
CA PRO A 138 19.74 -14.47 1.03
C PRO A 138 19.39 -14.90 -0.39
N PHE A 139 18.73 -14.04 -1.18
CA PHE A 139 18.36 -14.41 -2.55
C PHE A 139 19.61 -14.56 -3.42
N ALA A 140 20.54 -13.61 -3.35
CA ALA A 140 21.79 -13.75 -4.08
C ALA A 140 22.68 -14.87 -3.53
N THR A 141 22.92 -14.91 -2.22
CA THR A 141 23.89 -15.83 -1.61
C THR A 141 23.49 -17.29 -1.69
N GLU A 142 22.22 -17.60 -1.48
CA GLU A 142 21.76 -18.99 -1.41
C GLU A 142 21.17 -19.51 -2.72
N ILE A 143 20.85 -18.61 -3.67
CA ILE A 143 20.21 -18.98 -4.94
C ILE A 143 21.12 -18.65 -6.11
N LEU A 144 21.32 -17.36 -6.41
CA LEU A 144 21.99 -16.92 -7.64
C LEU A 144 23.47 -17.30 -7.66
N ARG A 145 24.20 -17.08 -6.55
CA ARG A 145 25.63 -17.41 -6.42
C ARG A 145 25.91 -18.91 -6.43
N LYS A 146 24.88 -19.75 -6.19
CA LYS A 146 24.97 -21.22 -6.32
C LYS A 146 24.63 -21.72 -7.73
N GLY A 147 24.46 -20.82 -8.69
CA GLY A 147 24.18 -21.15 -10.09
C GLY A 147 22.71 -21.50 -10.37
N SER A 148 21.79 -21.17 -9.46
CA SER A 148 20.35 -21.37 -9.67
C SER A 148 19.68 -20.08 -10.13
N PHE A 149 18.95 -20.13 -11.24
CA PHE A 149 18.29 -18.99 -11.86
C PHE A 149 16.80 -19.29 -12.11
N PRO A 150 15.99 -19.37 -11.04
CA PRO A 150 14.57 -19.70 -11.17
C PRO A 150 13.82 -18.62 -11.97
N ASN A 151 12.87 -19.02 -12.82
CA ASN A 151 12.23 -18.17 -13.83
C ASN A 151 10.70 -18.19 -13.78
N SER A 152 10.13 -18.64 -12.67
CA SER A 152 8.69 -18.70 -12.43
C SER A 152 8.41 -18.64 -10.94
N VAL A 153 7.17 -18.32 -10.55
CA VAL A 153 6.77 -18.29 -9.13
C VAL A 153 7.01 -19.66 -8.47
N ASP A 154 6.67 -20.75 -9.16
CA ASP A 154 6.91 -22.12 -8.70
C ASP A 154 8.39 -22.46 -8.53
N SER A 155 9.22 -22.12 -9.50
CA SER A 155 10.65 -22.40 -9.43
C SER A 155 11.33 -21.55 -8.35
N ILE A 156 10.93 -20.29 -8.16
CA ILE A 156 11.44 -19.44 -7.06
C ILE A 156 11.07 -20.05 -5.71
N SER A 157 9.78 -20.36 -5.49
CA SER A 157 9.30 -20.97 -4.25
C SER A 157 10.00 -22.30 -3.95
N THR A 158 10.14 -23.17 -4.96
CA THR A 158 10.82 -24.46 -4.82
C THR A 158 12.30 -24.29 -4.50
N THR A 159 12.99 -23.39 -5.19
CA THR A 159 14.43 -23.17 -5.01
C THR A 159 14.72 -22.55 -3.64
N ILE A 160 13.93 -21.58 -3.19
CA ILE A 160 14.07 -21.01 -1.84
C ILE A 160 13.76 -22.07 -0.77
N GLY A 161 12.70 -22.86 -0.94
CA GLY A 161 12.36 -23.96 -0.03
C GLY A 161 13.46 -25.03 0.06
N GLY A 162 14.18 -25.29 -1.03
CA GLY A 162 15.29 -26.24 -1.10
C GLY A 162 16.67 -25.66 -0.72
N SER A 163 16.78 -24.36 -0.47
CA SER A 163 18.07 -23.67 -0.25
C SER A 163 18.76 -23.98 1.08
N GLY A 164 18.03 -24.57 2.04
CA GLY A 164 18.49 -24.80 3.41
C GLY A 164 18.32 -23.59 4.35
N LEU A 165 17.77 -22.48 3.86
CA LEU A 165 17.49 -21.27 4.66
C LEU A 165 16.47 -21.49 5.80
N ASN A 166 15.65 -22.56 5.73
CA ASN A 166 14.60 -22.90 6.70
C ASN A 166 13.64 -21.72 6.97
N LEU A 167 13.17 -21.06 5.91
CA LEU A 167 12.25 -19.93 6.00
C LEU A 167 10.79 -20.37 5.86
N GLN A 168 9.91 -19.70 6.59
CA GLN A 168 8.47 -19.81 6.42
C GLN A 168 8.01 -18.96 5.23
N GLN A 169 7.25 -19.58 4.33
CA GLN A 169 6.61 -18.88 3.22
C GLN A 169 5.23 -18.37 3.62
N ALA A 170 4.86 -17.16 3.19
CA ALA A 170 3.49 -16.65 3.21
C ALA A 170 3.12 -16.11 1.82
N ASN A 171 1.85 -16.23 1.43
CA ASN A 171 1.36 -15.84 0.11
C ASN A 171 0.25 -14.80 0.24
N TYR A 172 0.35 -13.72 -0.51
CA TYR A 172 -0.62 -12.64 -0.51
C TYR A 172 -1.05 -12.33 -1.94
N LEU A 173 -2.25 -11.78 -2.10
CA LEU A 173 -2.81 -11.40 -3.38
C LEU A 173 -3.42 -10.01 -3.26
N VAL A 174 -3.04 -9.15 -4.20
CA VAL A 174 -3.68 -7.86 -4.43
C VAL A 174 -4.27 -7.85 -5.83
N GLY A 175 -5.41 -7.19 -6.00
CA GLY A 175 -5.90 -6.83 -7.33
C GLY A 175 -7.03 -5.84 -7.26
N GLU A 176 -6.90 -4.76 -8.02
CA GLU A 176 -7.88 -3.68 -8.05
C GLU A 176 -9.20 -4.12 -8.72
N GLY A 177 -9.14 -5.13 -9.59
CA GLY A 177 -10.32 -5.81 -10.16
C GLY A 177 -10.78 -7.03 -9.37
N SER A 178 -10.15 -7.37 -8.24
CA SER A 178 -10.38 -8.65 -7.55
C SER A 178 -11.74 -8.77 -6.87
N GLN A 179 -12.45 -7.66 -6.67
CA GLN A 179 -13.80 -7.61 -6.10
C GLN A 179 -14.89 -7.44 -7.18
N ILE A 180 -14.53 -7.42 -8.47
CA ILE A 180 -15.47 -7.28 -9.57
C ILE A 180 -16.31 -8.56 -9.71
N PRO A 181 -17.66 -8.49 -9.60
CA PRO A 181 -18.51 -9.65 -9.78
C PRO A 181 -18.49 -10.17 -11.22
N THR A 182 -18.62 -11.50 -11.39
CA THR A 182 -18.68 -12.14 -12.71
C THR A 182 -19.87 -11.73 -13.57
N ARG A 183 -20.94 -11.22 -12.95
CA ARG A 183 -22.08 -10.62 -13.65
C ARG A 183 -21.74 -9.30 -14.37
N ILE A 184 -20.63 -8.64 -14.00
CA ILE A 184 -20.20 -7.39 -14.63
C ILE A 184 -19.11 -7.65 -15.66
N ALA A 185 -18.14 -8.50 -15.33
CA ALA A 185 -17.06 -8.90 -16.24
C ALA A 185 -16.66 -10.35 -16.00
N SER A 186 -16.35 -11.10 -17.06
CA SER A 186 -15.92 -12.50 -16.94
C SER A 186 -14.74 -12.63 -15.97
N ARG A 187 -14.67 -13.75 -15.24
CA ARG A 187 -13.55 -14.05 -14.33
C ARG A 187 -12.20 -14.14 -15.04
N GLU A 188 -12.22 -14.36 -16.36
CA GLU A 188 -11.04 -14.43 -17.21
C GLU A 188 -10.57 -13.05 -17.73
N GLU A 189 -11.36 -11.99 -17.51
CA GLU A 189 -10.92 -10.64 -17.84
C GLU A 189 -9.77 -10.19 -16.92
N PRO A 190 -8.84 -9.34 -17.41
CA PRO A 190 -7.83 -8.70 -16.59
C PRO A 190 -8.36 -8.19 -15.25
N ARG A 191 -7.85 -8.78 -14.16
CA ARG A 191 -8.20 -8.41 -12.78
C ARG A 191 -7.12 -7.57 -12.08
N ASN A 192 -6.04 -7.25 -12.80
CA ASN A 192 -4.85 -6.56 -12.29
C ASN A 192 -4.30 -7.25 -11.02
N LEU A 193 -4.24 -8.58 -11.06
CA LEU A 193 -3.79 -9.39 -9.92
C LEU A 193 -2.27 -9.40 -9.82
N ARG A 194 -1.76 -9.34 -8.60
CA ARG A 194 -0.35 -9.52 -8.28
C ARG A 194 -0.20 -10.37 -7.04
N TYR A 195 0.59 -11.41 -7.14
CA TYR A 195 1.08 -12.12 -5.97
C TYR A 195 2.17 -11.33 -5.29
N VAL A 196 2.14 -11.38 -3.96
CA VAL A 196 3.30 -11.12 -3.14
C VAL A 196 3.59 -12.37 -2.31
N LEU A 197 4.76 -12.98 -2.52
CA LEU A 197 5.23 -14.09 -1.70
C LEU A 197 6.35 -13.59 -0.80
N THR A 198 6.39 -14.05 0.43
CA THR A 198 7.44 -13.70 1.38
C THR A 198 8.08 -14.95 1.98
N TRP A 199 9.37 -14.89 2.26
CA TRP A 199 10.11 -15.92 2.99
C TRP A 199 10.84 -15.29 4.16
N GLY A 200 10.54 -15.74 5.38
CA GLY A 200 11.01 -15.13 6.61
C GLY A 200 11.26 -16.13 7.74
N LYS A 201 11.86 -15.67 8.84
CA LYS A 201 11.96 -16.48 10.08
C LYS A 201 10.58 -16.72 10.71
N SER A 202 9.66 -15.80 10.43
CA SER A 202 8.23 -15.90 10.69
C SER A 202 7.48 -15.31 9.49
N THR A 203 6.17 -15.54 9.44
CA THR A 203 5.26 -14.93 8.44
C THR A 203 5.21 -13.39 8.49
N THR A 204 5.79 -12.77 9.53
CA THR A 204 5.84 -11.32 9.74
C THR A 204 7.24 -10.71 9.66
N SER A 205 8.27 -11.52 9.34
CA SER A 205 9.68 -11.13 9.31
C SER A 205 10.36 -11.64 8.05
N ALA A 206 9.93 -11.12 6.91
CA ALA A 206 10.43 -11.50 5.60
C ALA A 206 11.88 -11.04 5.36
N GLN A 207 12.67 -11.92 4.75
CA GLN A 207 14.03 -11.65 4.27
C GLN A 207 14.12 -11.66 2.73
N ILE A 208 13.21 -12.37 2.07
CA ILE A 208 13.02 -12.38 0.63
C ILE A 208 11.55 -12.11 0.36
N LEU A 209 11.26 -11.23 -0.59
CA LEU A 209 9.92 -10.95 -1.09
C LEU A 209 9.92 -11.06 -2.60
N LEU A 210 8.89 -11.68 -3.16
CA LEU A 210 8.63 -11.77 -4.59
C LEU A 210 7.35 -11.01 -4.90
N SER A 211 7.40 -10.15 -5.90
CA SER A 211 6.25 -9.59 -6.61
C SER A 211 6.15 -10.25 -7.97
N ALA A 212 4.99 -10.83 -8.30
CA ALA A 212 4.79 -11.56 -9.54
C ALA A 212 3.36 -11.50 -10.06
N ALA A 213 3.16 -11.57 -11.36
CA ALA A 213 1.84 -11.84 -11.92
C ALA A 213 1.46 -13.32 -11.67
N PRO A 214 0.21 -13.62 -11.24
CA PRO A 214 -0.28 -14.99 -11.08
C PRO A 214 -0.62 -15.63 -12.43
N GLY A 215 -0.81 -16.95 -12.48
CA GLY A 215 -1.20 -17.69 -13.70
C GLY A 215 -0.07 -18.47 -14.38
N GLY A 216 0.95 -18.92 -13.63
CA GLY A 216 2.03 -19.77 -14.13
C GLY A 216 3.31 -19.04 -14.56
N ASN A 217 3.74 -19.22 -15.81
CA ASN A 217 4.98 -18.66 -16.36
C ASN A 217 4.89 -17.14 -16.49
N SER A 218 5.20 -16.43 -15.41
CA SER A 218 5.25 -14.98 -15.39
C SER A 218 6.57 -14.46 -15.93
N SER A 219 6.53 -13.55 -16.92
CA SER A 219 7.71 -12.76 -17.29
C SER A 219 7.93 -11.57 -16.35
N PHE A 220 6.97 -11.27 -15.47
CA PHE A 220 7.10 -10.26 -14.43
C PHE A 220 7.46 -10.93 -13.10
N LEU A 221 8.74 -10.98 -12.80
CA LEU A 221 9.26 -11.43 -11.51
C LEU A 221 10.21 -10.37 -10.95
N GLN A 222 9.87 -9.82 -9.80
CA GLN A 222 10.72 -8.87 -9.08
C GLN A 222 10.94 -9.37 -7.67
N VAL A 223 12.20 -9.39 -7.22
CA VAL A 223 12.57 -9.86 -5.89
C VAL A 223 13.21 -8.72 -5.11
N ILE A 224 12.80 -8.59 -3.85
CA ILE A 224 13.46 -7.73 -2.86
C ILE A 224 14.04 -8.64 -1.79
N SER A 225 15.31 -8.44 -1.43
CA SER A 225 15.92 -9.22 -0.36
C SER A 225 16.77 -8.36 0.57
N TRP A 226 16.64 -8.62 1.87
CA TRP A 226 17.36 -7.90 2.90
C TRP A 226 18.83 -8.33 2.95
N ASN A 227 19.75 -7.39 2.77
CA ASN A 227 21.18 -7.57 2.95
C ASN A 227 21.57 -7.16 4.39
N PRO A 228 21.80 -8.13 5.30
CA PRO A 228 22.13 -7.83 6.69
C PRO A 228 23.52 -7.21 6.89
N GLN A 229 24.43 -7.38 5.92
CA GLN A 229 25.76 -6.78 5.98
C GLN A 229 25.72 -5.30 5.64
N ALA A 230 24.92 -4.92 4.62
CA ALA A 230 24.77 -3.53 4.19
C ALA A 230 23.67 -2.76 4.94
N ASN A 231 22.80 -3.45 5.68
CA ASN A 231 21.57 -2.91 6.27
C ASN A 231 20.64 -2.24 5.24
N LYS A 232 20.50 -2.87 4.07
CA LYS A 232 19.71 -2.37 2.95
C LYS A 232 18.95 -3.51 2.29
N PHE A 233 17.91 -3.17 1.55
CA PHE A 233 17.30 -4.08 0.58
C PHE A 233 18.05 -4.01 -0.75
N ASN A 234 18.28 -5.18 -1.35
CA ASN A 234 18.65 -5.32 -2.75
C ASN A 234 17.38 -5.61 -3.57
N PHE A 235 17.31 -4.98 -4.74
CA PHE A 235 16.20 -5.12 -5.69
C PHE A 235 16.69 -5.91 -6.89
N TYR A 236 15.87 -6.84 -7.37
CA TYR A 236 16.17 -7.72 -8.48
C TYR A 236 15.01 -7.77 -9.45
N GLU A 237 15.31 -7.81 -10.73
CA GLU A 237 14.33 -7.96 -11.81
C GLU A 237 14.72 -9.12 -12.69
N PHE A 238 13.73 -9.92 -13.06
CA PHE A 238 13.88 -10.93 -14.10
C PHE A 238 13.66 -10.27 -15.45
N ARG A 239 14.70 -10.31 -16.30
CA ARG A 239 14.73 -9.60 -17.58
C ARG A 239 14.86 -10.59 -18.73
N GLU A 240 14.28 -10.23 -19.86
CA GLU A 240 14.34 -10.96 -21.11
C GLU A 240 14.97 -10.08 -22.18
N GLN A 241 16.02 -10.57 -22.83
CA GLN A 241 16.58 -9.95 -24.02
C GLN A 241 16.19 -10.79 -25.24
N GLU A 242 15.51 -10.17 -26.21
CA GLU A 242 15.22 -10.79 -27.49
C GLU A 242 16.54 -10.97 -28.28
N GLY A 243 16.74 -12.17 -28.82
CA GLY A 243 17.85 -12.48 -29.70
C GLY A 243 17.65 -11.91 -31.11
N GLN A 244 18.65 -12.11 -31.97
CA GLN A 244 18.60 -11.63 -33.36
C GLN A 244 17.53 -12.33 -34.20
N THR A 245 17.12 -13.55 -33.81
CA THR A 245 16.04 -14.29 -34.46
C THR A 245 14.75 -14.18 -33.65
N ARG A 246 13.64 -13.91 -34.34
CA ARG A 246 12.32 -13.81 -33.72
C ARG A 246 11.97 -15.12 -33.02
N GLY A 247 11.72 -15.05 -31.71
CA GLY A 247 11.39 -16.21 -30.88
C GLY A 247 12.56 -16.73 -30.04
N ASP A 248 13.78 -16.29 -30.31
CA ASP A 248 14.91 -16.52 -29.43
C ASP A 248 14.93 -15.44 -28.35
N SER A 249 14.97 -15.82 -27.08
CA SER A 249 15.19 -14.88 -26.00
C SER A 249 16.00 -15.52 -24.87
N THR A 250 16.84 -14.72 -24.25
CA THR A 250 17.60 -15.14 -23.07
C THR A 250 17.08 -14.38 -21.86
N LYS A 251 16.76 -15.13 -20.80
CA LYS A 251 16.23 -14.56 -19.56
C LYS A 251 17.28 -14.62 -18.46
N VAL A 252 17.43 -13.53 -17.73
CA VAL A 252 18.46 -13.35 -16.71
C VAL A 252 17.93 -12.59 -15.50
N TRP A 253 18.53 -12.82 -14.34
CA TRP A 253 18.33 -11.99 -13.16
C TRP A 253 19.29 -10.81 -13.19
N SER A 254 18.76 -9.59 -13.07
CA SER A 254 19.55 -8.38 -12.91
C SER A 254 19.35 -7.77 -11.52
N TRP A 255 20.45 -7.41 -10.86
CA TRP A 255 20.41 -6.51 -9.72
C TRP A 255 20.06 -5.10 -10.20
N ALA A 256 18.97 -4.57 -9.65
CA ALA A 256 18.37 -3.28 -10.01
C ALA A 256 18.73 -2.15 -9.03
N GLY A 257 19.63 -2.42 -8.07
CA GLY A 257 20.13 -1.45 -7.10
C GLY A 257 19.81 -1.81 -5.66
N ASP A 258 20.20 -0.91 -4.73
CA ASP A 258 19.94 -1.04 -3.30
C ASP A 258 19.14 0.13 -2.73
N SER A 259 18.67 0.00 -1.48
CA SER A 259 17.88 1.03 -0.80
C SER A 259 18.44 2.46 -0.86
N ALA A 260 19.77 2.64 -0.85
CA ALA A 260 20.36 3.98 -0.86
C ALA A 260 20.23 4.67 -2.22
N MET A 261 20.08 3.89 -3.29
CA MET A 261 19.90 4.43 -4.65
C MET A 261 18.49 4.95 -4.87
N ALA A 262 17.52 4.67 -4.01
CA ALA A 262 16.15 5.17 -4.21
C ALA A 262 16.04 6.71 -4.16
N LYS A 263 16.99 7.37 -3.49
CA LYS A 263 16.95 8.80 -3.19
C LYS A 263 17.96 9.62 -4.00
N THR A 264 18.69 9.00 -4.93
CA THR A 264 19.62 9.70 -5.81
C THR A 264 18.90 10.24 -7.04
N ASP A 265 19.29 11.43 -7.51
CA ASP A 265 18.62 12.12 -8.61
C ASP A 265 18.57 11.29 -9.91
N GLN A 266 19.59 10.46 -10.17
CA GLN A 266 19.65 9.64 -11.38
C GLN A 266 18.63 8.50 -11.42
N THR A 267 18.16 8.02 -10.27
CA THR A 267 17.45 6.74 -10.14
C THR A 267 16.07 6.88 -9.50
N MET A 268 15.84 7.96 -8.75
CA MET A 268 14.53 8.28 -8.17
C MET A 268 13.49 8.42 -9.29
N GLY A 269 12.37 7.68 -9.20
CA GLY A 269 11.35 7.68 -10.27
C GLY A 269 11.72 6.82 -11.48
N HIS A 270 12.72 5.93 -11.37
CA HIS A 270 13.15 5.04 -12.44
C HIS A 270 13.25 3.57 -11.98
N GLY A 271 12.80 2.63 -12.83
CA GLY A 271 12.89 1.19 -12.56
C GLY A 271 12.22 0.79 -11.25
N CYS A 272 12.88 -0.04 -10.43
CA CYS A 272 12.37 -0.41 -9.10
C CYS A 272 12.10 0.81 -8.18
N PHE A 273 12.86 1.90 -8.33
CA PHE A 273 12.73 3.10 -7.50
C PHE A 273 11.67 4.08 -7.98
N ASP A 274 11.01 3.75 -9.09
CA ASP A 274 9.73 4.34 -9.42
C ASP A 274 8.66 3.88 -8.43
N CYS A 275 8.61 2.62 -7.98
CA CYS A 275 7.67 2.25 -6.91
C CYS A 275 8.27 2.48 -5.51
N HIS A 276 9.54 2.15 -5.33
CA HIS A 276 10.23 2.13 -4.04
C HIS A 276 11.01 3.42 -3.76
N HIS A 277 10.35 4.58 -3.84
CA HIS A 277 10.97 5.92 -3.70
C HIS A 277 11.86 6.15 -2.48
N ASN A 278 11.59 5.43 -1.39
CA ASN A 278 12.36 5.53 -0.16
C ASN A 278 13.37 4.38 0.04
N GLY A 279 13.43 3.44 -0.91
CA GLY A 279 14.34 2.30 -0.87
C GLY A 279 13.89 1.20 0.08
N VAL A 280 12.62 1.18 0.47
CA VAL A 280 12.04 0.23 1.43
C VAL A 280 10.88 -0.53 0.82
N LEU A 281 10.41 -1.57 1.51
CA LEU A 281 9.18 -2.27 1.17
C LEU A 281 7.99 -1.29 1.18
N ILE A 282 7.11 -1.41 0.19
CA ILE A 282 5.91 -0.58 0.07
C ILE A 282 4.64 -1.43 0.08
N MET A 283 3.58 -0.85 0.62
CA MET A 283 2.21 -1.32 0.48
C MET A 283 1.33 -0.07 0.56
N LYS A 284 0.47 0.13 -0.44
CA LYS A 284 -0.33 1.37 -0.58
C LYS A 284 -1.54 1.40 0.36
N GLU A 285 -1.76 0.32 1.12
CA GLU A 285 -2.89 0.13 2.02
C GLU A 285 -2.37 -0.48 3.33
N LEU A 286 -1.52 0.24 4.07
CA LEU A 286 -0.97 -0.19 5.36
C LEU A 286 -1.93 0.00 6.53
N ALA A 287 -3.23 0.13 6.25
CA ALA A 287 -4.24 0.21 7.28
C ALA A 287 -5.49 -0.52 6.83
N PHE A 288 -6.12 -1.14 7.82
CA PHE A 288 -7.47 -1.68 7.73
C PHE A 288 -8.42 -0.69 7.01
N PRO A 289 -9.30 -1.16 6.10
CA PRO A 289 -9.68 -2.56 5.85
C PRO A 289 -9.06 -3.25 4.62
N TRP A 290 -8.05 -2.65 3.95
CA TRP A 290 -7.41 -3.19 2.74
C TRP A 290 -8.39 -3.44 1.58
N ASN A 291 -8.72 -2.37 0.86
CA ASN A 291 -9.67 -2.34 -0.26
C ASN A 291 -9.34 -3.32 -1.40
N ASN A 292 -8.07 -3.45 -1.78
CA ASN A 292 -7.68 -4.23 -2.98
C ASN A 292 -6.96 -5.54 -2.66
N TRP A 293 -6.68 -5.81 -1.38
CA TRP A 293 -5.95 -7.01 -0.95
C TRP A 293 -6.90 -8.08 -0.44
N ASN A 294 -6.53 -9.34 -0.64
CA ASN A 294 -7.15 -10.42 0.11
C ASN A 294 -6.93 -10.20 1.61
N SER A 295 -8.00 -10.05 2.36
CA SER A 295 -7.95 -9.80 3.81
C SER A 295 -9.11 -10.49 4.54
N GLN A 296 -9.07 -10.43 5.87
CA GLN A 296 -10.18 -10.86 6.72
C GLN A 296 -11.51 -10.11 6.46
N LEU A 297 -11.48 -8.95 5.79
CA LEU A 297 -12.68 -8.15 5.48
C LEU A 297 -13.02 -8.05 3.98
N ALA A 298 -12.06 -8.33 3.12
CA ALA A 298 -12.20 -8.32 1.67
C ALA A 298 -11.56 -9.57 1.08
N THR A 299 -12.15 -10.74 1.39
CA THR A 299 -11.64 -12.01 0.86
C THR A 299 -11.84 -12.05 -0.65
N ILE A 300 -10.79 -12.41 -1.39
CA ILE A 300 -10.87 -12.57 -2.86
C ILE A 300 -11.41 -13.96 -3.16
N SER A 301 -12.58 -14.04 -3.80
CA SER A 301 -13.22 -15.32 -4.11
C SER A 301 -12.51 -16.04 -5.26
N PRO A 302 -12.34 -17.38 -5.20
CA PRO A 302 -11.87 -18.15 -6.35
C PRO A 302 -12.79 -18.03 -7.58
N LEU A 303 -14.04 -17.60 -7.41
CA LEU A 303 -15.01 -17.49 -8.50
C LEU A 303 -14.84 -16.23 -9.35
N VAL A 304 -14.10 -15.22 -8.88
CA VAL A 304 -13.96 -13.93 -9.58
C VAL A 304 -12.59 -13.72 -10.23
N VAL A 305 -11.63 -14.59 -9.93
CA VAL A 305 -10.28 -14.62 -10.54
C VAL A 305 -10.21 -15.67 -11.66
N PRO A 306 -9.25 -15.57 -12.61
CA PRO A 306 -9.08 -16.56 -13.68
C PRO A 306 -8.96 -17.99 -13.14
N LEU A 307 -9.47 -18.98 -13.88
CA LEU A 307 -9.45 -20.38 -13.43
C LEU A 307 -8.03 -20.88 -13.12
N ALA A 308 -7.07 -20.55 -14.00
CA ALA A 308 -5.67 -20.91 -13.82
C ALA A 308 -5.12 -20.40 -12.48
N VAL A 309 -5.48 -19.18 -12.06
CA VAL A 309 -5.05 -18.59 -10.79
C VAL A 309 -5.72 -19.28 -9.61
N ALA A 310 -7.03 -19.51 -9.68
CA ALA A 310 -7.79 -20.16 -8.59
C ALA A 310 -7.28 -21.58 -8.28
N GLU A 311 -6.70 -22.26 -9.26
CA GLU A 311 -6.16 -23.61 -9.12
C GLU A 311 -4.74 -23.67 -8.55
N GLU A 312 -4.02 -22.56 -8.56
CA GLU A 312 -2.64 -22.48 -8.05
C GLU A 312 -2.55 -22.75 -6.54
N LYS A 313 -1.47 -23.43 -6.14
CA LYS A 313 -1.20 -23.70 -4.72
C LYS A 313 -1.01 -22.42 -3.90
N PHE A 314 -0.57 -21.33 -4.53
CA PHE A 314 -0.36 -20.05 -3.85
C PHE A 314 -1.69 -19.38 -3.52
N PHE A 315 -2.64 -19.37 -4.47
CA PHE A 315 -4.01 -18.89 -4.25
C PHE A 315 -4.75 -19.69 -3.17
N LYS A 316 -4.61 -21.02 -3.20
CA LYS A 316 -5.26 -21.89 -2.21
C LYS A 316 -4.74 -21.71 -0.78
N ASN A 317 -3.56 -21.11 -0.63
CA ASN A 317 -2.88 -20.90 0.65
C ASN A 317 -2.59 -19.40 0.88
N LEU A 318 -3.57 -18.54 0.59
CA LEU A 318 -3.44 -17.10 0.83
C LEU A 318 -3.51 -16.77 2.33
N ASN A 319 -2.62 -15.88 2.72
CA ASN A 319 -2.66 -15.12 3.96
C ASN A 319 -3.41 -13.80 3.74
N GLY A 320 -3.88 -13.20 4.84
CA GLY A 320 -4.54 -11.91 4.79
C GLY A 320 -3.57 -10.73 4.78
N ALA A 321 -4.00 -9.62 4.20
CA ALA A 321 -3.28 -8.35 4.15
C ALA A 321 -2.87 -7.83 5.54
N GLU A 322 -3.67 -8.11 6.57
CA GLU A 322 -3.38 -7.80 7.97
C GLU A 322 -2.06 -8.39 8.48
N ASP A 323 -1.60 -9.50 7.89
CA ASP A 323 -0.30 -10.09 8.20
C ASP A 323 0.81 -9.52 7.32
N PHE A 324 0.51 -9.23 6.05
CA PHE A 324 1.49 -8.60 5.15
C PHE A 324 1.86 -7.19 5.62
N GLU A 325 0.89 -6.42 6.12
CA GLU A 325 1.11 -5.09 6.69
C GLU A 325 2.22 -5.12 7.75
N LYS A 326 2.20 -6.12 8.64
CA LYS A 326 3.21 -6.29 9.70
C LYS A 326 4.60 -6.51 9.10
N THR A 327 4.70 -7.32 8.05
CA THR A 327 5.96 -7.55 7.32
C THR A 327 6.49 -6.27 6.71
N VAL A 328 5.66 -5.51 6.00
CA VAL A 328 6.07 -4.25 5.36
C VAL A 328 6.49 -3.22 6.40
N ARG A 329 5.69 -3.06 7.48
CA ARG A 329 6.04 -2.21 8.62
C ARG A 329 7.37 -2.61 9.25
N GLY A 330 7.55 -3.89 9.56
CA GLY A 330 8.79 -4.40 10.12
C GLY A 330 10.00 -4.14 9.21
N GLY A 331 9.82 -4.28 7.89
CA GLY A 331 10.84 -4.04 6.89
C GLY A 331 11.35 -2.59 6.86
N PHE A 332 10.45 -1.61 6.66
CA PHE A 332 10.89 -0.21 6.65
C PHE A 332 11.39 0.25 8.03
N GLN A 333 10.82 -0.25 9.13
CA GLN A 333 11.29 0.08 10.47
C GLN A 333 12.72 -0.40 10.70
N THR A 334 13.04 -1.62 10.25
CA THR A 334 14.38 -2.19 10.34
C THR A 334 15.38 -1.37 9.54
N TYR A 335 15.03 -1.04 8.28
CA TYR A 335 15.86 -0.18 7.44
C TYR A 335 16.13 1.17 8.10
N TYR A 336 15.09 1.90 8.49
CA TYR A 336 15.24 3.26 9.01
C TYR A 336 15.95 3.34 10.36
N ARG A 337 15.80 2.34 11.23
CA ARG A 337 16.58 2.27 12.48
C ARG A 337 18.08 2.16 12.19
N ASN A 338 18.46 1.31 11.24
CA ASN A 338 19.86 1.17 10.84
C ASN A 338 20.36 2.42 10.09
N TRP A 339 19.54 2.96 9.18
CA TRP A 339 19.86 4.18 8.45
C TRP A 339 20.07 5.38 9.38
N LEU A 340 19.27 5.55 10.43
CA LEU A 340 19.50 6.59 11.43
C LEU A 340 20.77 6.35 12.25
N LYS A 341 21.00 5.10 12.67
CA LYS A 341 22.18 4.71 13.45
C LYS A 341 23.48 5.06 12.73
N ASP A 342 23.57 4.78 11.43
CA ASP A 342 24.77 5.03 10.62
C ASP A 342 25.09 6.53 10.47
N ARG A 343 24.12 7.39 10.80
CA ARG A 343 24.19 8.85 10.62
C ARG A 343 24.52 9.56 11.93
N PHE A 344 24.61 8.82 13.03
CA PHE A 344 25.02 9.33 14.33
C PHE A 344 26.49 9.03 14.59
N LYS A 345 27.26 10.06 14.93
CA LYS A 345 28.64 9.93 15.40
C LYS A 345 28.81 10.70 16.70
N THR A 346 28.99 10.00 17.81
CA THR A 346 29.18 10.62 19.12
C THR A 346 30.66 10.68 19.49
N GLN A 347 31.16 11.88 19.75
CA GLN A 347 32.51 12.13 20.23
C GLN A 347 32.51 13.28 21.23
N GLY A 348 33.18 13.10 22.37
CA GLY A 348 33.30 14.17 23.38
C GLY A 348 31.96 14.69 23.94
N GLY A 349 30.93 13.84 24.01
CA GLY A 349 29.60 14.23 24.50
C GLY A 349 28.73 14.97 23.47
N ILE A 350 29.21 15.14 22.24
CA ILE A 350 28.48 15.74 21.13
C ILE A 350 28.13 14.65 20.12
N THR A 351 26.86 14.52 19.77
CA THR A 351 26.42 13.65 18.67
C THR A 351 26.27 14.47 17.40
N GLN A 352 27.12 14.18 16.41
CA GLN A 352 27.01 14.70 15.05
C GLN A 352 25.98 13.89 14.26
N ILE A 353 25.18 14.58 13.46
CA ILE A 353 24.13 14.01 12.61
C ILE A 353 24.40 14.43 11.17
N SER A 354 24.42 13.47 10.24
CA SER A 354 24.47 13.71 8.78
C SER A 354 23.12 13.45 8.10
N ASP A 355 22.94 13.96 6.88
CA ASP A 355 21.73 13.81 6.05
C ASP A 355 20.47 14.40 6.69
N VAL A 356 20.63 15.50 7.43
CA VAL A 356 19.53 16.18 8.13
C VAL A 356 18.42 16.63 7.17
N ASN A 357 18.78 17.09 5.97
CA ASN A 357 17.84 17.44 4.92
C ASN A 357 16.91 16.26 4.53
N GLN A 358 17.46 15.04 4.44
CA GLN A 358 16.68 13.83 4.15
C GLN A 358 15.78 13.44 5.32
N MET A 359 16.24 13.64 6.56
CA MET A 359 15.42 13.43 7.76
C MET A 359 14.22 14.38 7.78
N LEU A 360 14.46 15.67 7.56
CA LEU A 360 13.43 16.71 7.56
C LEU A 360 12.40 16.53 6.42
N ARG A 361 12.81 15.94 5.28
CA ARG A 361 11.91 15.63 4.16
C ARG A 361 10.68 14.82 4.60
N HIS A 362 10.83 13.90 5.56
CA HIS A 362 9.74 13.05 6.07
C HIS A 362 8.62 13.79 6.83
N ILE A 363 8.82 15.06 7.21
CA ILE A 363 7.78 15.86 7.88
C ILE A 363 7.40 17.12 7.12
N ILE A 364 8.30 17.61 6.25
CA ILE A 364 8.07 18.80 5.42
C ILE A 364 7.23 18.45 4.19
N THR A 365 7.51 17.31 3.57
CA THR A 365 6.78 16.84 2.38
C THR A 365 6.27 15.42 2.60
N ASN A 366 5.51 14.90 1.64
CA ASN A 366 5.12 13.50 1.61
C ASN A 366 6.19 12.74 0.80
N THR A 367 6.88 11.80 1.44
CA THR A 367 7.88 10.99 0.72
C THR A 367 7.21 9.87 -0.08
N THR A 368 6.09 9.37 0.44
CA THR A 368 5.11 8.50 -0.20
C THR A 368 3.71 8.84 0.33
N ILE A 369 2.70 8.06 -0.01
CA ILE A 369 1.36 8.14 0.61
C ILE A 369 0.90 6.75 1.05
N ASN A 370 -0.13 6.73 1.89
CA ASN A 370 -0.95 5.56 2.13
C ASN A 370 -2.38 5.83 1.64
N LEU A 371 -3.16 4.78 1.40
CA LEU A 371 -4.59 4.86 1.14
C LEU A 371 -5.34 4.30 2.34
N ALA A 372 -6.41 4.96 2.72
CA ALA A 372 -7.29 4.57 3.82
C ALA A 372 -8.75 4.75 3.42
N SER A 373 -9.65 3.99 4.03
CA SER A 373 -11.09 4.12 3.82
C SER A 373 -11.85 4.01 5.13
N THR A 374 -13.16 4.21 5.06
CA THR A 374 -14.05 3.69 6.10
C THR A 374 -14.00 2.16 6.13
N GLN A 375 -14.60 1.59 7.18
CA GLN A 375 -14.81 0.14 7.32
C GLN A 375 -16.10 -0.33 6.64
N ILE A 376 -16.83 0.58 6.02
CA ILE A 376 -18.17 0.34 5.47
C ILE A 376 -18.05 0.10 3.97
N GLN A 377 -18.61 -1.01 3.47
CA GLN A 377 -18.62 -1.29 2.04
C GLN A 377 -19.47 -0.27 1.28
N SER A 378 -19.01 0.12 0.09
CA SER A 378 -19.68 1.13 -0.74
C SER A 378 -21.04 0.70 -1.22
N ASN A 379 -21.21 -0.56 -1.61
CA ASN A 379 -22.50 -1.08 -2.07
C ASN A 379 -23.50 -1.31 -0.92
N GLY A 380 -23.08 -1.25 0.35
CA GLY A 380 -23.96 -1.35 1.52
C GLY A 380 -24.63 -2.72 1.78
N VAL A 381 -24.94 -3.51 0.74
CA VAL A 381 -25.74 -4.75 0.84
C VAL A 381 -25.12 -5.78 1.79
N ASN A 382 -23.80 -5.92 1.79
CA ASN A 382 -23.10 -6.91 2.62
C ASN A 382 -22.51 -6.33 3.92
N THR A 383 -23.02 -5.17 4.37
CA THR A 383 -22.64 -4.62 5.69
C THR A 383 -23.45 -5.27 6.82
N SER A 384 -23.02 -5.11 8.07
CA SER A 384 -23.75 -5.60 9.26
C SER A 384 -23.96 -4.44 10.24
N PRO A 385 -25.18 -3.89 10.37
CA PRO A 385 -26.40 -4.26 9.64
C PRO A 385 -26.30 -3.92 8.13
N PRO A 386 -27.02 -4.63 7.24
CA PRO A 386 -27.07 -4.28 5.83
C PRO A 386 -27.48 -2.83 5.61
N ASN A 387 -26.89 -2.20 4.59
CA ASN A 387 -27.09 -0.79 4.25
C ASN A 387 -26.73 0.18 5.39
N SER A 388 -25.68 -0.15 6.16
CA SER A 388 -25.15 0.74 7.20
C SER A 388 -24.80 2.13 6.66
N ASP A 389 -25.05 3.14 7.50
CA ASP A 389 -24.61 4.52 7.30
C ASP A 389 -23.08 4.59 7.21
N ILE A 390 -22.57 5.53 6.42
CA ILE A 390 -21.12 5.74 6.26
C ILE A 390 -20.59 6.45 7.50
N SER A 391 -19.68 5.81 8.22
CA SER A 391 -19.03 6.37 9.40
C SER A 391 -17.56 5.94 9.45
N GLY A 392 -16.78 6.55 10.34
CA GLY A 392 -15.37 6.20 10.52
C GLY A 392 -14.49 6.68 9.36
N ILE A 393 -14.73 7.91 8.88
CA ILE A 393 -13.82 8.58 7.93
C ILE A 393 -12.42 8.61 8.54
N PRO A 394 -11.35 8.26 7.78
CA PRO A 394 -9.99 8.26 8.30
C PRO A 394 -9.64 9.61 8.96
N LEU A 395 -9.18 9.61 10.22
CA LEU A 395 -8.87 10.85 10.93
C LEU A 395 -7.74 11.64 10.24
N ASP A 396 -6.77 10.91 9.68
CA ASP A 396 -5.65 11.44 8.90
C ASP A 396 -6.08 12.11 7.58
N PHE A 397 -7.37 12.05 7.22
CA PHE A 397 -7.95 12.84 6.15
C PHE A 397 -8.12 14.32 6.54
N PHE A 398 -8.51 14.64 7.78
CA PHE A 398 -8.80 16.03 8.15
C PHE A 398 -7.53 16.83 8.41
N LEU A 399 -6.61 16.23 9.15
CA LEU A 399 -5.27 16.72 9.47
C LEU A 399 -4.41 15.49 9.76
N TRP A 400 -3.09 15.65 9.93
CA TRP A 400 -2.21 14.52 10.26
C TRP A 400 -2.36 14.11 11.74
N ASP A 401 -3.53 13.59 12.10
CA ASP A 401 -3.96 13.24 13.44
C ASP A 401 -3.02 12.24 14.13
N SER A 402 -2.55 11.23 13.40
CA SER A 402 -1.61 10.25 13.93
C SER A 402 -0.30 10.88 14.40
N ALA A 403 0.18 11.94 13.75
CA ALA A 403 1.34 12.70 14.19
C ALA A 403 0.99 13.71 15.31
N LEU A 404 -0.09 14.47 15.16
CA LEU A 404 -0.44 15.58 16.05
C LEU A 404 -1.06 15.10 17.38
N LYS A 405 -2.11 14.30 17.34
CA LYS A 405 -2.77 13.77 18.54
C LYS A 405 -1.93 12.70 19.20
N THR A 406 -1.56 11.66 18.45
CA THR A 406 -0.85 10.51 19.01
C THR A 406 0.64 10.78 19.18
N GLY A 407 1.30 11.32 18.14
CA GLY A 407 2.75 11.57 18.16
C GLY A 407 3.18 12.68 19.12
N LEU A 408 2.44 13.79 19.21
CA LEU A 408 2.76 14.95 20.06
C LEU A 408 1.92 15.06 21.34
N ASN A 409 0.97 14.15 21.54
CA ASN A 409 0.03 14.15 22.67
C ASN A 409 -0.75 15.47 22.76
N LEU A 410 -1.28 15.96 21.64
CA LEU A 410 -2.16 17.11 21.59
C LEU A 410 -3.61 16.68 21.88
N ASN A 411 -4.32 17.47 22.67
CA ASN A 411 -5.70 17.18 23.06
C ASN A 411 -6.69 18.03 22.25
N TYR A 412 -7.36 17.40 21.28
CA TYR A 412 -8.49 17.95 20.53
C TYR A 412 -9.46 16.82 20.14
N ASN A 413 -10.69 17.20 19.80
CA ASN A 413 -11.78 16.29 19.47
C ASN A 413 -12.12 16.39 17.98
N VAL A 414 -11.92 15.29 17.26
CA VAL A 414 -12.41 15.15 15.88
C VAL A 414 -13.91 14.81 15.94
N PRO A 415 -14.77 15.53 15.20
CA PRO A 415 -16.20 15.24 15.19
C PRO A 415 -16.47 13.85 14.61
N SER A 416 -17.44 13.14 15.19
CA SER A 416 -17.95 11.90 14.60
C SER A 416 -18.84 12.26 13.42
N ILE A 417 -18.33 12.10 12.21
CA ILE A 417 -19.06 12.37 10.97
C ILE A 417 -19.67 11.06 10.47
N THR A 418 -20.99 11.08 10.26
CA THR A 418 -21.76 9.96 9.74
C THR A 418 -22.72 10.45 8.65
N PHE A 419 -22.69 9.81 7.49
CA PHE A 419 -23.59 10.10 6.38
C PHE A 419 -24.64 9.00 6.25
N LYS A 420 -25.90 9.42 6.05
CA LYS A 420 -26.98 8.47 5.80
C LYS A 420 -26.72 7.73 4.50
N ARG A 421 -26.97 6.42 4.52
CA ARG A 421 -26.78 5.56 3.34
C ARG A 421 -27.46 6.13 2.07
N PRO A 422 -28.76 6.51 2.08
CA PRO A 422 -29.41 7.06 0.89
C PRO A 422 -28.76 8.34 0.37
N ASP A 423 -28.27 9.20 1.26
CA ASP A 423 -27.62 10.46 0.87
C ASP A 423 -26.30 10.19 0.16
N TYR A 424 -25.49 9.26 0.70
CA TYR A 424 -24.22 8.85 0.09
C TYR A 424 -24.43 8.19 -1.28
N ASP A 425 -25.35 7.24 -1.38
CA ASP A 425 -25.62 6.54 -2.65
C ASP A 425 -26.18 7.51 -3.70
N ASN A 426 -27.07 8.44 -3.28
CA ASN A 426 -27.58 9.49 -4.17
C ASN A 426 -26.47 10.45 -4.62
N TYR A 427 -25.53 10.78 -3.74
CA TYR A 427 -24.38 11.62 -4.07
C TYR A 427 -23.49 10.95 -5.13
N LEU A 428 -23.12 9.67 -4.93
CA LEU A 428 -22.34 8.92 -5.90
C LEU A 428 -23.02 8.89 -7.28
N LYS A 429 -24.35 8.66 -7.30
CA LYS A 429 -25.14 8.66 -8.52
C LYS A 429 -25.19 10.05 -9.19
N THR A 430 -25.44 11.09 -8.42
CA THR A 430 -25.59 12.48 -8.91
C THR A 430 -24.29 12.98 -9.54
N HIS A 431 -23.15 12.58 -8.98
CA HIS A 431 -21.82 12.98 -9.45
C HIS A 431 -21.13 11.91 -10.31
N ASN A 432 -21.89 10.93 -10.81
CA ASN A 432 -21.41 9.91 -11.76
C ASN A 432 -20.14 9.18 -11.28
N PHE A 433 -20.08 8.85 -9.99
CA PHE A 433 -18.99 8.04 -9.48
C PHE A 433 -19.01 6.66 -10.12
N LYS A 434 -17.84 6.21 -10.59
CA LYS A 434 -17.68 4.90 -11.21
C LYS A 434 -16.25 4.37 -11.13
N LEU A 435 -16.11 3.06 -11.07
CA LEU A 435 -14.85 2.37 -11.35
C LEU A 435 -14.79 2.05 -12.84
N VAL A 436 -13.70 2.43 -13.50
CA VAL A 436 -13.53 2.26 -14.95
C VAL A 436 -12.19 1.58 -15.21
N GLN A 437 -12.23 0.45 -15.91
CA GLN A 437 -11.01 -0.21 -16.39
C GLN A 437 -10.65 0.33 -17.77
N SER A 438 -9.91 1.44 -17.79
CA SER A 438 -9.46 2.10 -19.03
C SER A 438 -8.11 1.58 -19.53
N ASP A 439 -7.39 0.80 -18.73
CA ASP A 439 -6.12 0.20 -19.15
C ASP A 439 -6.29 -0.83 -20.29
N PHE A 440 -7.52 -1.34 -20.43
CA PHE A 440 -7.92 -2.29 -21.45
C PHE A 440 -9.20 -1.80 -22.13
N ILE A 441 -9.20 -1.82 -23.46
CA ILE A 441 -10.36 -1.45 -24.27
C ILE A 441 -10.94 -2.67 -24.98
N LYS A 442 -12.26 -2.68 -25.12
CA LYS A 442 -12.97 -3.61 -25.98
C LYS A 442 -12.72 -3.28 -27.46
N PRO A 443 -13.05 -4.19 -28.40
CA PRO A 443 -12.91 -3.91 -29.84
C PRO A 443 -13.67 -2.67 -30.34
N ASP A 444 -14.71 -2.24 -29.62
CA ASP A 444 -15.50 -1.04 -29.92
C ASP A 444 -14.90 0.26 -29.34
N GLY A 445 -13.76 0.18 -28.66
CA GLY A 445 -13.08 1.31 -28.02
C GLY A 445 -13.62 1.69 -26.64
N SER A 446 -14.65 1.00 -26.13
CA SER A 446 -15.16 1.24 -24.78
C SER A 446 -14.28 0.57 -23.70
N PRO A 447 -14.35 1.04 -22.43
CA PRO A 447 -13.63 0.39 -21.33
C PRO A 447 -14.03 -1.07 -21.15
N LEU A 448 -13.08 -1.90 -20.73
CA LEU A 448 -13.34 -3.32 -20.48
C LEU A 448 -14.41 -3.51 -19.39
N TYR A 449 -14.31 -2.70 -18.34
CA TYR A 449 -15.23 -2.70 -17.21
C TYR A 449 -15.63 -1.27 -16.85
N GLU A 450 -16.90 -1.08 -16.56
CA GLU A 450 -17.44 0.13 -15.98
C GLU A 450 -18.53 -0.26 -14.97
N GLN A 451 -18.43 0.25 -13.74
CA GLN A 451 -19.45 0.05 -12.72
C GLN A 451 -19.69 1.32 -11.94
N ASN A 452 -20.95 1.74 -11.87
CA ASN A 452 -21.38 2.84 -11.03
C ASN A 452 -21.08 2.57 -9.56
N GLY A 453 -20.70 3.63 -8.84
CA GLY A 453 -20.33 3.59 -7.43
C GLY A 453 -18.86 3.93 -7.21
N SER A 454 -18.34 3.51 -6.06
CA SER A 454 -16.97 3.78 -5.63
C SER A 454 -16.18 2.47 -5.51
N THR A 455 -15.00 2.55 -4.88
CA THR A 455 -14.18 1.41 -4.45
C THR A 455 -14.95 0.47 -3.51
N TYR A 456 -14.39 -0.70 -3.20
CA TYR A 456 -15.06 -1.73 -2.37
C TYR A 456 -15.50 -1.19 -1.00
N PHE A 457 -14.63 -0.46 -0.30
CA PHE A 457 -14.97 0.32 0.89
C PHE A 457 -15.14 1.80 0.56
N SER A 458 -16.05 2.45 1.30
CA SER A 458 -16.40 3.85 1.07
C SER A 458 -15.32 4.80 1.55
N PHE A 459 -15.20 5.94 0.85
CA PHE A 459 -14.29 7.01 1.21
C PHE A 459 -12.80 6.60 1.16
N PHE A 460 -12.40 5.90 0.10
CA PHE A 460 -11.01 5.48 -0.13
C PHE A 460 -10.15 6.67 -0.58
N VAL A 461 -9.27 7.16 0.29
CA VAL A 461 -8.59 8.45 0.15
C VAL A 461 -7.09 8.35 0.46
N PRO A 462 -6.26 9.19 -0.20
CA PRO A 462 -4.87 9.39 0.20
C PRO A 462 -4.74 10.01 1.60
N VAL A 463 -3.84 9.45 2.40
CA VAL A 463 -3.45 9.89 3.75
C VAL A 463 -1.91 9.84 3.90
N PRO A 464 -1.33 10.51 4.90
CA PRO A 464 0.12 10.48 5.12
C PRO A 464 0.66 9.05 5.28
N ALA A 465 1.88 8.83 4.79
CA ALA A 465 2.49 7.51 4.83
C ALA A 465 2.83 7.07 6.25
N ALA A 466 2.65 5.77 6.53
CA ALA A 466 3.06 5.16 7.79
C ALA A 466 4.58 5.26 8.04
N GLU A 467 5.35 5.29 6.96
CA GLU A 467 6.80 5.45 6.97
C GLU A 467 7.22 6.84 7.47
N ASP A 468 6.57 7.90 6.98
CA ASP A 468 6.82 9.28 7.39
C ASP A 468 6.51 9.46 8.89
N LEU A 469 5.40 8.87 9.36
CA LEU A 469 5.05 8.85 10.79
C LEU A 469 6.09 8.11 11.64
N PHE A 470 6.61 6.97 11.14
CA PHE A 470 7.67 6.25 11.83
C PHE A 470 8.94 7.10 11.94
N MET A 471 9.37 7.72 10.84
CA MET A 471 10.54 8.58 10.82
C MET A 471 10.39 9.79 11.75
N LEU A 472 9.23 10.46 11.75
CA LEU A 472 8.90 11.51 12.70
C LEU A 472 9.08 11.02 14.14
N THR A 473 8.52 9.84 14.47
CA THR A 473 8.61 9.25 15.81
C THR A 473 10.06 8.93 16.20
N GLN A 474 10.87 8.43 15.27
CA GLN A 474 12.29 8.18 15.51
C GLN A 474 13.07 9.48 15.71
N MET A 475 12.85 10.50 14.88
CA MET A 475 13.50 11.80 15.02
C MET A 475 13.16 12.48 16.36
N ARG A 476 11.90 12.39 16.79
CA ARG A 476 11.42 12.88 18.08
C ARG A 476 12.08 12.14 19.25
N SER A 477 12.03 10.80 19.24
CA SER A 477 12.57 9.99 20.35
C SER A 477 14.09 10.10 20.49
N ASN A 478 14.81 10.29 19.38
CA ASN A 478 16.25 10.53 19.38
C ASN A 478 16.62 12.01 19.64
N LYS A 479 15.65 12.86 20.01
CA LYS A 479 15.83 14.30 20.30
C LYS A 479 16.42 15.10 19.13
N ILE A 480 16.29 14.61 17.90
CA ILE A 480 16.68 15.34 16.69
C ILE A 480 15.75 16.54 16.51
N LEU A 481 14.45 16.31 16.74
CA LEU A 481 13.40 17.30 16.63
C LEU A 481 12.64 17.42 17.95
N THR A 482 12.30 18.66 18.33
CA THR A 482 11.42 18.94 19.47
C THR A 482 9.95 18.84 19.08
N ASP A 483 9.06 18.55 20.03
CA ASP A 483 7.60 18.55 19.80
C ASP A 483 7.09 19.86 19.18
N LYS A 484 7.60 21.00 19.66
CA LYS A 484 7.27 22.33 19.15
C LYS A 484 7.66 22.48 17.68
N PHE A 485 8.88 22.09 17.32
CA PHE A 485 9.33 22.13 15.93
C PHE A 485 8.45 21.27 15.01
N ILE A 486 8.13 20.05 15.44
CA ILE A 486 7.25 19.15 14.67
C ILE A 486 5.89 19.82 14.49
N ALA A 487 5.30 20.36 15.56
CA ALA A 487 4.04 21.10 15.46
C ALA A 487 4.16 22.31 14.52
N SER A 488 5.23 23.10 14.58
CA SER A 488 5.45 24.24 13.69
C SER A 488 5.49 23.86 12.22
N VAL A 489 6.10 22.72 11.87
CA VAL A 489 6.10 22.22 10.48
C VAL A 489 4.72 21.70 10.09
N LEU A 490 4.10 20.86 10.93
CA LEU A 490 2.82 20.22 10.62
C LEU A 490 1.63 21.19 10.62
N MET A 491 1.74 22.32 11.33
CA MET A 491 0.73 23.37 11.33
C MET A 491 0.76 24.27 10.09
N VAL A 492 1.78 24.17 9.24
CA VAL A 492 1.77 24.80 7.92
C VAL A 492 0.80 24.05 7.02
N ASP A 493 -0.29 24.72 6.64
CA ASP A 493 -1.33 24.18 5.79
C ASP A 493 -1.87 22.82 6.29
N PHE A 494 -2.11 22.73 7.61
CA PHE A 494 -2.44 21.48 8.31
C PHE A 494 -3.74 20.82 7.85
N LYS A 495 -4.64 21.59 7.22
CA LYS A 495 -5.88 21.11 6.58
C LYS A 495 -5.60 20.25 5.34
N ASN A 496 -4.36 20.28 4.82
CA ASN A 496 -3.86 19.45 3.73
C ASN A 496 -2.72 18.53 4.26
N PRO A 497 -3.06 17.43 4.94
CA PRO A 497 -2.08 16.51 5.51
C PRO A 497 -1.22 15.82 4.44
N VAL A 498 -1.77 15.65 3.23
CA VAL A 498 -1.04 15.21 2.03
C VAL A 498 -1.07 16.30 0.96
N PHE A 499 -0.05 16.32 0.10
CA PHE A 499 0.04 17.20 -1.09
C PHE A 499 0.00 18.70 -0.77
N SER A 500 0.41 19.09 0.45
CA SER A 500 0.59 20.50 0.78
C SER A 500 1.80 21.07 0.05
N ASN A 501 1.54 21.85 -1.00
CA ASN A 501 2.57 22.62 -1.69
C ASN A 501 3.18 23.68 -0.75
N LYS A 502 2.36 24.26 0.14
CA LYS A 502 2.81 25.28 1.09
C LYS A 502 3.81 24.69 2.09
N ARG A 503 3.48 23.57 2.75
CA ARG A 503 4.41 22.89 3.66
C ARG A 503 5.65 22.39 2.91
N SER A 504 5.48 21.75 1.75
CA SER A 504 6.60 21.25 0.94
C SER A 504 7.56 22.35 0.49
N SER A 505 7.10 23.60 0.31
CA SER A 505 7.96 24.73 -0.04
C SER A 505 9.02 25.06 1.03
N LEU A 506 8.85 24.58 2.27
CA LEU A 506 9.87 24.71 3.32
C LEU A 506 11.09 23.81 3.10
N GLN A 507 11.02 22.83 2.17
CA GLN A 507 12.13 21.91 1.89
C GLN A 507 13.40 22.65 1.48
N LYS A 508 13.27 23.78 0.77
CA LYS A 508 14.41 24.65 0.38
C LYS A 508 15.25 25.15 1.56
N TYR A 509 14.70 25.18 2.79
CA TYR A 509 15.45 25.50 4.01
C TYR A 509 16.13 24.27 4.61
N ALA A 510 15.46 23.12 4.58
CA ALA A 510 16.03 21.84 5.00
C ALA A 510 17.22 21.46 4.12
N ASP A 511 17.16 21.70 2.81
CA ASP A 511 18.25 21.39 1.85
C ASP A 511 19.55 22.15 2.15
N GLN A 512 19.47 23.24 2.92
CA GLN A 512 20.63 24.00 3.37
C GLN A 512 21.20 23.50 4.70
N ILE A 513 20.63 22.44 5.29
CA ILE A 513 21.04 21.85 6.57
C ILE A 513 21.39 20.38 6.30
N LEU A 514 22.64 20.15 5.90
CA LEU A 514 23.14 18.80 5.62
C LEU A 514 23.55 18.06 6.91
N THR A 515 23.94 18.82 7.93
CA THR A 515 24.44 18.30 9.21
C THR A 515 23.82 19.02 10.39
N GLY A 516 23.82 18.38 11.56
CA GLY A 516 23.36 18.96 12.81
C GLY A 516 24.07 18.34 14.02
N THR A 517 23.87 18.94 15.19
CA THR A 517 24.48 18.44 16.44
C THR A 517 23.46 18.27 17.54
N ILE A 518 23.68 17.29 18.41
CA ILE A 518 23.02 17.17 19.71
C ILE A 518 24.08 17.30 20.81
N THR A 519 23.94 18.33 21.64
CA THR A 519 24.82 18.58 22.79
C THR A 519 23.97 18.63 24.05
N SER A 520 24.31 17.84 25.07
CA SER A 520 23.53 17.75 26.31
C SER A 520 22.04 17.49 26.10
N GLY A 521 21.69 16.72 25.06
CA GLY A 521 20.31 16.39 24.70
C GLY A 521 19.54 17.49 23.95
N VAL A 522 20.20 18.58 23.54
CA VAL A 522 19.62 19.68 22.77
C VAL A 522 20.14 19.62 21.33
N SER A 523 19.22 19.54 20.36
CA SER A 523 19.54 19.54 18.93
C SER A 523 19.67 20.96 18.37
N SER A 524 20.66 21.19 17.50
CA SER A 524 20.81 22.44 16.75
C SER A 524 19.78 22.60 15.63
N ILE A 525 19.31 21.46 15.08
CA ILE A 525 18.56 21.39 13.81
C ILE A 525 17.29 22.28 13.83
N PRO A 526 16.42 22.24 14.87
CA PRO A 526 15.23 23.10 14.91
C PRO A 526 15.54 24.60 14.83
N ASN A 527 16.57 25.05 15.55
CA ASN A 527 16.97 26.47 15.60
C ASN A 527 17.63 26.90 14.29
N ASP A 528 18.48 26.05 13.71
CA ASP A 528 19.14 26.30 12.43
C ASP A 528 18.10 26.46 11.32
N PHE A 529 17.09 25.59 11.30
CA PHE A 529 15.96 25.67 10.37
C PHE A 529 15.12 26.93 10.59
N ALA A 530 14.69 27.19 11.82
CA ALA A 530 13.87 28.36 12.13
C ALA A 530 14.57 29.68 11.81
N THR A 531 15.90 29.74 11.97
CA THR A 531 16.70 30.92 11.59
C THR A 531 16.61 31.19 10.10
N LYS A 532 16.79 30.16 9.26
CA LYS A 532 16.66 30.29 7.80
C LYS A 532 15.26 30.72 7.38
N VAL A 533 14.22 30.14 8.00
CA VAL A 533 12.83 30.53 7.77
C VAL A 533 12.58 31.99 8.15
N ARG A 534 13.07 32.42 9.32
CA ARG A 534 12.93 33.80 9.81
C ARG A 534 13.62 34.82 8.91
N THR A 535 14.83 34.52 8.44
CA THR A 535 15.53 35.38 7.47
C THR A 535 14.73 35.57 6.19
N ALA A 536 14.09 34.53 5.69
CA ALA A 536 13.26 34.63 4.49
C ALA A 536 11.94 35.37 4.74
N ALA A 537 11.29 35.14 5.89
CA ALA A 537 10.04 35.81 6.26
C ALA A 537 10.20 37.32 6.45
N ALA A 538 11.38 37.80 6.84
CA ALA A 538 11.65 39.22 7.10
C ALA A 538 11.42 40.13 5.87
N ASN A 539 11.50 39.57 4.65
CA ASN A 539 11.31 40.30 3.40
C ASN A 539 9.91 40.10 2.78
N GLN A 540 8.99 39.44 3.50
CA GLN A 540 7.64 39.14 3.01
C GLN A 540 6.63 40.18 3.52
N PRO A 541 5.53 40.44 2.78
CA PRO A 541 4.42 41.25 3.28
C PRO A 541 3.85 40.67 4.58
N THR A 542 3.42 41.52 5.51
CA THR A 542 2.84 41.07 6.78
C THR A 542 1.65 40.12 6.57
N CYS A 543 1.69 38.96 7.22
CA CYS A 543 0.59 38.00 7.26
C CYS A 543 -0.69 38.66 7.79
N ASN A 544 -1.79 38.51 7.05
CA ASN A 544 -3.10 38.91 7.54
C ASN A 544 -3.58 37.91 8.61
N SER A 545 -3.65 38.35 9.86
CA SER A 545 -4.07 37.50 10.98
C SER A 545 -5.52 37.03 10.90
N THR A 546 -6.36 37.66 10.07
CA THR A 546 -7.75 37.23 9.87
C THR A 546 -7.91 36.21 8.75
N ASN A 547 -6.89 36.06 7.88
CA ASN A 547 -6.88 35.04 6.82
C ASN A 547 -5.54 34.31 6.80
N PHE A 548 -5.33 33.49 7.83
CA PHE A 548 -4.06 32.78 8.02
C PHE A 548 -3.75 31.80 6.88
N ASP A 549 -4.77 31.29 6.19
CA ASP A 549 -4.63 30.39 5.05
C ASP A 549 -3.98 31.08 3.83
N GLU A 550 -3.98 32.42 3.76
CA GLU A 550 -3.27 33.20 2.73
C GLU A 550 -1.81 33.50 3.08
N CYS A 551 -1.41 33.34 4.35
CA CYS A 551 -0.04 33.64 4.77
C CYS A 551 0.97 32.66 4.16
N SER A 552 2.22 33.09 4.03
CA SER A 552 3.30 32.27 3.49
C SER A 552 3.59 31.05 4.36
N ALA A 553 4.27 30.03 3.81
CA ALA A 553 4.70 28.87 4.57
C ALA A 553 5.60 29.26 5.75
N GLU A 554 6.49 30.23 5.51
CA GLU A 554 7.42 30.74 6.52
C GLU A 554 6.68 31.42 7.67
N GLN A 555 5.68 32.25 7.36
CA GLN A 555 4.85 32.92 8.36
C GLN A 555 4.00 31.95 9.16
N GLN A 556 3.43 30.93 8.50
CA GLN A 556 2.65 29.91 9.20
C GLN A 556 3.53 29.08 10.15
N PHE A 557 4.75 28.72 9.73
CA PHE A 557 5.72 28.03 10.58
C PHE A 557 6.09 28.88 11.80
N LEU A 558 6.45 30.15 11.58
CA LEU A 558 6.88 31.07 12.64
C LEU A 558 5.76 31.38 13.63
N LYS A 559 4.50 31.39 13.19
CA LYS A 559 3.35 31.60 14.07
C LYS A 559 3.29 30.61 15.23
N THR A 560 3.72 29.36 15.01
CA THR A 560 3.80 28.34 16.05
C THR A 560 5.17 28.33 16.72
N TRP A 561 6.25 28.49 15.93
CA TRP A 561 7.61 28.41 16.44
C TRP A 561 7.97 29.55 17.41
N ASP A 562 7.46 30.75 17.19
CA ASP A 562 7.76 31.93 18.00
C ASP A 562 6.88 32.03 19.27
N LEU A 563 5.95 31.10 19.48
CA LEU A 563 5.17 31.02 20.73
C LEU A 563 6.07 30.60 21.90
N PRO A 564 5.78 31.02 23.14
CA PRO A 564 6.46 30.48 24.32
C PRO A 564 6.33 28.95 24.45
N ASP A 565 7.35 28.31 25.00
CA ASP A 565 7.44 26.84 25.10
C ASP A 565 6.33 26.20 25.96
N ASP A 566 5.76 26.98 26.88
CA ASP A 566 4.64 26.61 27.74
C ASP A 566 3.26 26.91 27.12
N GLN A 567 3.21 27.65 26.01
CA GLN A 567 1.96 28.13 25.40
C GLN A 567 1.62 27.45 24.08
N TRP A 568 2.61 27.02 23.30
CA TRP A 568 2.38 26.56 21.92
C TRP A 568 1.36 25.42 21.82
N LYS A 569 1.36 24.46 22.76
CA LYS A 569 0.40 23.33 22.74
C LYS A 569 -1.04 23.80 22.79
N THR A 570 -1.33 24.73 23.72
CA THR A 570 -2.69 25.26 23.90
C THR A 570 -3.16 26.00 22.66
N VAL A 571 -2.30 26.84 22.07
CA VAL A 571 -2.63 27.60 20.86
C VAL A 571 -2.87 26.68 19.67
N VAL A 572 -1.98 25.70 19.45
CA VAL A 572 -2.12 24.72 18.35
C VAL A 572 -3.39 23.88 18.53
N GLN A 573 -3.67 23.39 19.73
CA GLN A 573 -4.90 22.65 20.02
C GLN A 573 -6.16 23.47 19.76
N GLN A 574 -6.17 24.74 20.16
CA GLN A 574 -7.29 25.65 19.89
C GLN A 574 -7.50 25.85 18.40
N GLN A 575 -6.42 26.08 17.64
CA GLN A 575 -6.50 26.25 16.19
C GLN A 575 -7.03 25.01 15.48
N ILE A 576 -6.54 23.82 15.87
CA ILE A 576 -7.05 22.55 15.34
C ILE A 576 -8.52 22.36 15.72
N GLN A 577 -8.90 22.62 16.98
CA GLN A 577 -10.28 22.47 17.43
C GLN A 577 -11.22 23.43 16.69
N SER A 578 -10.81 24.68 16.48
CA SER A 578 -11.59 25.65 15.70
C SER A 578 -11.85 25.15 14.28
N TYR A 579 -10.83 24.63 13.59
CA TYR A 579 -11.01 24.02 12.27
C TYR A 579 -11.96 22.82 12.31
N LEU A 580 -11.80 21.92 13.28
CA LEU A 580 -12.66 20.74 13.41
C LEU A 580 -14.10 21.10 13.78
N ASP A 581 -14.31 22.21 14.48
CA ASP A 581 -15.64 22.71 14.83
C ASP A 581 -16.38 23.33 13.63
N GLU A 582 -15.68 23.74 12.57
CA GLU A 582 -16.29 24.22 11.32
C GLU A 582 -17.19 23.15 10.67
N PHE A 583 -16.95 21.86 10.94
CA PHE A 583 -17.78 20.77 10.43
C PHE A 583 -19.09 20.55 11.19
N LYS A 584 -19.26 21.10 12.39
CA LYS A 584 -20.45 20.88 13.24
C LYS A 584 -21.72 21.61 12.79
N PRO A 585 -21.69 22.89 12.39
CA PRO A 585 -22.91 23.64 12.04
C PRO A 585 -23.41 23.38 10.61
N ILE A 586 -22.66 22.63 9.79
CA ILE A 586 -22.97 22.38 8.38
C ILE A 586 -24.08 21.32 8.27
N ALA A 587 -25.06 21.53 7.39
CA ALA A 587 -26.06 20.51 7.09
C ALA A 587 -25.38 19.23 6.55
N THR A 588 -25.88 18.05 6.93
CA THR A 588 -25.22 16.77 6.60
C THR A 588 -24.93 16.59 5.12
N ILE A 589 -25.79 17.08 4.23
CA ILE A 589 -25.61 17.00 2.78
C ILE A 589 -24.49 17.92 2.26
N ASP A 590 -24.40 19.14 2.79
CA ASP A 590 -23.35 20.10 2.44
C ASP A 590 -21.99 19.62 2.99
N GLN A 591 -21.99 19.01 4.17
CA GLN A 591 -20.82 18.37 4.74
C GLN A 591 -20.36 17.20 3.86
N LEU A 592 -21.28 16.36 3.37
CA LEU A 592 -20.97 15.29 2.44
C LEU A 592 -20.33 15.83 1.16
N ASP A 593 -20.92 16.86 0.54
CA ASP A 593 -20.36 17.48 -0.67
C ASP A 593 -18.95 18.04 -0.44
N GLN A 594 -18.74 18.79 0.65
CA GLN A 594 -17.43 19.36 0.98
C GLN A 594 -16.36 18.27 1.16
N LEU A 595 -16.68 17.19 1.88
CA LEU A 595 -15.73 16.11 2.12
C LEU A 595 -15.46 15.29 0.85
N MET A 596 -16.49 15.01 0.05
CA MET A 596 -16.34 14.27 -1.21
C MET A 596 -15.53 15.05 -2.26
N ARG A 597 -15.75 16.36 -2.39
CA ARG A 597 -14.90 17.22 -3.24
C ARG A 597 -13.44 17.22 -2.78
N SER A 598 -13.22 17.30 -1.47
CA SER A 598 -11.87 17.25 -0.90
C SER A 598 -11.20 15.88 -1.14
N SER A 599 -11.98 14.79 -1.07
CA SER A 599 -11.54 13.44 -1.43
C SER A 599 -11.12 13.36 -2.91
N VAL A 600 -11.99 13.77 -3.84
CA VAL A 600 -11.71 13.74 -5.29
C VAL A 600 -10.49 14.59 -5.63
N LYS A 601 -10.40 15.81 -5.08
CA LYS A 601 -9.23 16.67 -5.29
C LYS A 601 -7.93 15.97 -4.90
N ARG A 602 -7.88 15.31 -3.75
CA ARG A 602 -6.66 14.60 -3.29
C ARG A 602 -6.38 13.34 -4.09
N GLN A 603 -7.42 12.62 -4.52
CA GLN A 603 -7.28 11.51 -5.46
C GLN A 603 -6.63 12.00 -6.76
N MET A 604 -7.14 13.06 -7.37
CA MET A 604 -6.53 13.66 -8.57
C MET A 604 -5.10 14.15 -8.34
N GLN A 605 -4.82 14.76 -7.19
CA GLN A 605 -3.45 15.16 -6.83
C GLN A 605 -2.52 13.96 -6.72
N PHE A 606 -2.97 12.84 -6.14
CA PHE A 606 -2.20 11.60 -6.12
C PHE A 606 -1.90 11.09 -7.53
N GLN A 607 -2.91 11.01 -8.40
CA GLN A 607 -2.78 10.53 -9.78
C GLN A 607 -1.86 11.42 -10.64
N SER A 608 -1.70 12.69 -10.29
CA SER A 608 -0.88 13.66 -11.02
C SER A 608 0.42 14.04 -10.31
N TRP A 609 0.70 13.50 -9.12
CA TRP A 609 1.86 13.90 -8.32
C TRP A 609 3.16 13.44 -9.01
N PRO A 610 4.07 14.35 -9.41
CA PRO A 610 5.20 13.99 -10.27
C PRO A 610 6.10 12.88 -9.74
N ASN A 611 6.22 12.80 -8.41
CA ASN A 611 7.14 11.88 -7.74
C ASN A 611 6.50 10.57 -7.32
N ILE A 612 5.18 10.38 -7.40
CA ILE A 612 4.53 9.14 -6.94
C ILE A 612 3.31 8.73 -7.78
N SER A 613 3.00 9.43 -8.86
CA SER A 613 1.82 9.17 -9.70
C SER A 613 1.82 7.78 -10.30
N ASN A 614 3.00 7.20 -10.51
CA ASN A 614 3.17 5.82 -10.95
C ASN A 614 2.67 4.78 -9.91
N LEU A 615 2.46 5.19 -8.66
CA LEU A 615 1.79 4.38 -7.65
C LEU A 615 0.29 4.26 -7.94
N ASP A 616 -0.32 5.13 -8.77
CA ASP A 616 -1.61 4.91 -9.41
C ASP A 616 -1.43 3.98 -10.62
N GLU A 617 -1.14 2.72 -10.29
CA GLU A 617 -0.62 1.75 -11.24
C GLU A 617 -1.65 1.32 -12.27
N PHE A 618 -2.88 1.03 -11.84
CA PHE A 618 -3.98 0.67 -12.73
C PHE A 618 -5.20 1.56 -12.51
N SER A 619 -6.07 1.64 -13.51
CA SER A 619 -7.18 2.57 -13.55
C SER A 619 -8.32 2.25 -12.57
N LEU A 620 -8.25 1.14 -11.85
CA LEU A 620 -9.28 0.68 -10.91
C LEU A 620 -8.97 1.05 -9.46
N LEU A 621 -7.79 1.61 -9.18
CA LEU A 621 -7.38 1.97 -7.82
C LEU A 621 -8.30 3.00 -7.19
N LEU A 622 -8.69 4.01 -7.99
CA LEU A 622 -9.50 5.14 -7.58
C LEU A 622 -10.74 5.28 -8.48
N PRO A 623 -11.88 5.75 -7.93
CA PRO A 623 -13.06 5.99 -8.73
C PRO A 623 -12.92 7.26 -9.57
N GLN A 624 -13.55 7.26 -10.74
CA GLN A 624 -13.78 8.47 -11.55
C GLN A 624 -15.10 9.13 -11.12
N SER A 625 -15.22 10.45 -11.33
CA SER A 625 -16.45 11.21 -11.07
C SER A 625 -16.49 12.47 -11.93
N ASP A 626 -17.68 13.09 -12.04
CA ASP A 626 -17.87 14.36 -12.75
C ASP A 626 -17.66 15.58 -11.83
N ILE A 627 -17.11 15.38 -10.63
CA ILE A 627 -16.78 16.49 -9.72
C ILE A 627 -15.62 17.30 -10.31
N ALA A 628 -15.93 18.51 -10.77
CA ALA A 628 -14.93 19.47 -11.21
C ALA A 628 -14.04 19.96 -10.05
N ASN A 629 -12.79 20.30 -10.39
CA ASN A 629 -11.81 20.95 -9.50
C ASN A 629 -12.26 22.32 -9.00
#